data_AF-F0SXE9-F1
#
_entry.id   AF-F0SXE9-F1
#
_cell.length_a   1.000
_cell.length_b   1.000
_cell.length_c   1.000
_cell.angle_alpha   90.00
_cell.angle_beta   90.00
_cell.angle_gamma   90.00
#
_symmetry.space_group_name_H-M   'P 1'
#
loop_
_entity.id
_entity.type
_entity.pdbx_description
1 polymer ?
#
loop_
_entity_poly.entity_id
_entity_poly.type
_entity_poly.pdbx_seq_one_letter_code
_entity_poly.pdbx_strand_id
1 'polypeptide(L)'
;MAVQETLWGEPVQMPEQGNYKGDPRADLRTDSQYWQRLLLNCWHMEKDLYYILHGVRCGGGELILTSNSLMLRPGEWSEKKWDEIKQEELVPYREKLIEVLRVSRVMSITDEMVPAGW
;
A
#
# COMPACT_ATOMS: atom_id res chain seq x y z
N MET A 1 11.62 -15.11 -21.02
CA MET A 1 10.66 -14.33 -21.82
C MET A 1 9.54 -13.88 -20.88
N ALA A 2 9.55 -12.63 -20.44
CA ALA A 2 8.48 -12.09 -19.61
C ALA A 2 7.51 -11.34 -20.53
N VAL A 3 6.24 -11.75 -20.53
CA VAL A 3 5.19 -11.10 -21.30
C VAL A 3 4.77 -9.82 -20.58
N GLN A 4 4.90 -8.68 -21.26
CA GLN A 4 4.39 -7.39 -20.79
C GLN A 4 2.93 -7.26 -21.21
N GLU A 5 2.00 -7.33 -20.26
CA GLU A 5 0.60 -6.99 -20.52
C GLU A 5 0.47 -5.48 -20.77
N THR A 6 -0.15 -5.15 -21.91
CA THR A 6 -0.28 -3.79 -22.42
C THR A 6 -1.72 -3.30 -22.24
N LEU A 7 -1.89 -2.13 -21.64
CA LEU A 7 -3.12 -1.33 -21.69
C LEU A 7 -2.73 0.06 -22.20
N TRP A 8 -3.13 0.36 -23.44
CA TRP A 8 -3.07 1.69 -24.09
C TRP A 8 -1.73 2.21 -24.62
N GLY A 9 -0.93 1.36 -25.27
CA GLY A 9 0.02 1.80 -26.33
C GLY A 9 1.25 2.64 -25.90
N GLU A 10 1.31 3.12 -24.67
CA GLU A 10 2.48 3.75 -24.07
C GLU A 10 3.16 2.73 -23.15
N PRO A 11 4.49 2.53 -23.21
CA PRO A 11 5.17 1.74 -22.20
C PRO A 11 4.95 2.42 -20.86
N VAL A 12 4.24 1.77 -19.94
CA VAL A 12 4.26 2.18 -18.53
C VAL A 12 5.71 2.05 -18.09
N GLN A 13 6.43 3.17 -18.08
CA GLN A 13 7.74 3.25 -17.48
C GLN A 13 7.53 2.98 -16.00
N MET A 14 7.75 1.72 -15.59
CA MET A 14 7.89 1.43 -14.19
C MET A 14 9.07 2.26 -13.71
N PRO A 15 8.90 3.15 -12.72
CA PRO A 15 10.00 3.98 -12.25
C PRO A 15 11.17 3.05 -11.91
N GLU A 16 12.31 3.39 -12.50
CA GLU A 16 13.58 2.68 -12.34
C GLU A 16 13.83 2.44 -10.85
N GLN A 17 14.21 1.22 -10.50
CA GLN A 17 14.29 0.63 -9.15
C GLN A 17 14.87 1.60 -8.10
N GLY A 18 14.03 2.48 -7.59
CA GLY A 18 14.36 3.49 -6.61
C GLY A 18 14.31 2.85 -5.23
N ASN A 19 15.44 2.89 -4.54
CA ASN A 19 15.63 2.65 -3.11
C ASN A 19 14.30 2.62 -2.33
N TYR A 20 13.80 1.41 -2.02
CA TYR A 20 12.47 1.08 -1.46
C TYR A 20 12.29 1.58 0.00
N LYS A 21 12.75 2.79 0.31
CA LYS A 21 12.89 3.33 1.68
C LYS A 21 11.56 3.60 2.40
N GLY A 22 10.43 3.56 1.70
CA GLY A 22 9.11 3.82 2.28
C GLY A 22 8.28 2.57 2.60
N ASP A 23 8.74 1.36 2.25
CA ASP A 23 8.04 0.12 2.59
C ASP A 23 8.80 -0.62 3.70
N PRO A 24 8.20 -0.81 4.90
CA PRO A 24 8.87 -1.47 6.01
C PRO A 24 9.11 -2.98 5.79
N ARG A 25 8.53 -3.57 4.74
CA ARG A 25 8.76 -4.96 4.32
C ARG A 25 9.14 -5.03 2.84
N ALA A 26 10.16 -4.28 2.44
CA ALA A 26 10.69 -4.32 1.07
C ALA A 26 11.22 -5.71 0.63
N ASP A 27 11.38 -6.65 1.57
CA ASP A 27 11.61 -8.08 1.29
C ASP A 27 10.42 -8.73 0.56
N LEU A 28 9.19 -8.29 0.83
CA LEU A 28 7.96 -8.71 0.15
C LEU A 28 7.77 -7.90 -1.14
N ARG A 29 8.59 -8.21 -2.15
CA ARG A 29 8.79 -7.37 -3.34
C ARG A 29 7.56 -7.19 -4.24
N THR A 30 6.66 -8.16 -4.29
CA THR A 30 5.58 -8.24 -5.30
C THR A 30 4.65 -7.02 -5.30
N ASP A 31 4.35 -6.50 -4.11
CA ASP A 31 3.40 -5.41 -3.90
C ASP A 31 4.05 -4.17 -3.25
N SER A 32 5.38 -4.19 -3.08
CA SER A 32 6.13 -3.15 -2.37
C SER A 32 5.91 -1.75 -2.94
N GLN A 33 5.83 -1.61 -4.27
CA GLN A 33 5.56 -0.32 -4.91
C GLN A 33 4.16 0.24 -4.59
N TYR A 34 3.19 -0.63 -4.31
CA TYR A 34 1.83 -0.22 -3.92
C TYR A 34 1.81 0.16 -2.46
N TRP A 35 2.54 -0.56 -1.61
CA TRP A 35 2.72 -0.22 -0.20
C TRP A 35 3.39 1.14 -0.03
N GLN A 36 4.45 1.45 -0.78
CA GLN A 36 5.09 2.76 -0.71
C GLN A 36 4.11 3.89 -1.04
N ARG A 37 3.36 3.74 -2.13
CA ARG A 37 2.34 4.72 -2.53
C ARG A 37 1.23 4.83 -1.49
N LEU A 38 0.75 3.71 -0.98
CA LEU A 38 -0.30 3.67 0.03
C LEU A 38 0.12 4.38 1.31
N LEU A 39 1.30 4.06 1.83
CA LEU A 39 1.84 4.67 3.04
C LEU A 39 2.13 6.16 2.83
N LEU A 40 2.73 6.54 1.71
CA LEU A 40 2.94 7.95 1.37
C LEU A 40 1.62 8.74 1.33
N ASN A 41 0.61 8.21 0.65
CA ASN A 41 -0.70 8.86 0.56
C ASN A 41 -1.38 8.93 1.93
N CYS A 42 -1.32 7.87 2.75
CA CYS A 42 -1.84 7.89 4.11
C CYS A 42 -1.16 8.96 4.96
N TRP A 43 0.16 9.11 4.90
CA TRP A 43 0.87 10.14 5.67
C TRP A 43 0.31 11.55 5.44
N HIS A 44 -0.11 11.84 4.22
CA HIS A 44 -0.60 13.16 3.80
C HIS A 44 -2.13 13.29 3.85
N MET A 45 -2.89 12.20 3.82
CA MET A 45 -4.36 12.20 3.84
C MET A 45 -4.96 11.87 5.21
N GLU A 46 -4.35 10.94 5.93
CA GLU A 46 -4.84 10.41 7.21
C GLU A 46 -3.70 9.72 7.99
N LYS A 47 -3.09 10.47 8.91
CA LYS A 47 -1.88 10.03 9.63
C LYS A 47 -2.13 8.84 10.53
N ASP A 48 -3.30 8.72 11.14
CA ASP A 48 -3.58 7.58 12.01
C ASP A 48 -3.66 6.28 11.19
N LEU A 49 -4.25 6.37 10.00
CA LEU A 49 -4.30 5.26 9.05
C LEU A 49 -2.90 4.89 8.52
N TYR A 50 -1.97 5.85 8.40
CA TYR A 50 -0.57 5.54 8.09
C TYR A 50 0.03 4.59 9.13
N TYR A 51 -0.10 4.89 10.42
CA TYR A 51 0.49 4.06 11.47
C TYR A 51 -0.13 2.66 11.51
N ILE A 52 -1.45 2.57 11.36
CA ILE A 52 -2.17 1.29 11.31
C ILE A 52 -1.67 0.47 10.12
N LEU A 53 -1.64 1.05 8.92
CA LEU A 53 -1.25 0.33 7.70
C LEU A 53 0.25 0.02 7.65
N HIS A 54 1.09 0.86 8.24
CA HIS A 54 2.49 0.56 8.45
C HIS A 54 2.64 -0.70 9.33
N GLY A 55 1.89 -0.78 10.42
CA GLY A 55 1.82 -1.97 11.28
C GLY A 55 1.33 -3.21 10.51
N VAL A 56 0.25 -3.08 9.73
CA VAL A 56 -0.27 -4.15 8.87
C VAL A 56 0.83 -4.66 7.93
N ARG A 57 1.57 -3.76 7.28
CA ARG A 57 2.67 -4.13 6.38
C ARG A 57 3.81 -4.81 7.12
N CYS A 58 4.24 -4.30 8.27
CA CYS A 58 5.27 -4.96 9.10
C CYS A 58 4.93 -6.42 9.39
N GLY A 59 3.66 -6.72 9.72
CA GLY A 59 3.17 -8.08 9.94
C GLY A 59 2.91 -8.88 8.67
N GLY A 60 3.43 -8.45 7.53
CA GLY A 60 3.39 -9.18 6.26
C GLY A 60 2.12 -8.97 5.44
N GLY A 61 1.30 -7.97 5.76
CA GLY A 61 0.10 -7.66 4.98
C GLY A 61 0.42 -7.43 3.50
N GLU A 62 -0.46 -7.93 2.64
CA GLU A 62 -0.30 -7.87 1.19
C GLU A 62 -1.37 -6.99 0.54
N LEU A 63 -1.05 -6.42 -0.61
CA LEU A 63 -1.96 -5.69 -1.49
C LEU A 63 -2.16 -6.45 -2.79
N ILE A 64 -3.42 -6.75 -3.11
CA ILE A 64 -3.83 -7.28 -4.40
C ILE A 64 -4.38 -6.14 -5.26
N LEU A 65 -3.88 -6.03 -6.48
CA LEU A 65 -4.45 -5.13 -7.48
C LEU A 65 -5.80 -5.67 -7.97
N THR A 66 -6.84 -4.84 -7.88
CA THR A 66 -8.13 -5.12 -8.51
C THR A 66 -8.35 -4.18 -9.70
N SER A 67 -9.46 -4.39 -10.43
CA SER A 67 -9.83 -3.53 -11.56
C SER A 67 -10.00 -2.06 -11.18
N ASN A 68 -10.36 -1.75 -9.93
CA ASN A 68 -10.72 -0.40 -9.49
C ASN A 68 -10.06 0.06 -8.18
N SER A 69 -9.34 -0.79 -7.46
CA SER A 69 -8.73 -0.47 -6.17
C SER A 69 -7.53 -1.38 -5.86
N LEU A 70 -6.90 -1.12 -4.72
CA LEU A 70 -6.11 -2.12 -4.01
C LEU A 70 -6.98 -2.83 -2.96
N MET A 71 -6.67 -4.09 -2.67
CA MET A 71 -7.32 -4.90 -1.64
C MET A 71 -6.28 -5.40 -0.64
N LEU A 72 -6.53 -5.18 0.65
CA LEU A 72 -5.71 -5.72 1.73
C LEU A 72 -5.94 -7.22 1.93
N ARG A 73 -4.85 -7.94 2.20
CA ARG A 73 -4.83 -9.35 2.58
C ARG A 73 -4.02 -9.54 3.85
N PRO A 74 -4.35 -10.57 4.65
CA PRO A 74 -3.67 -10.83 5.91
C PRO A 74 -2.19 -11.15 5.76
N GLY A 75 -1.75 -11.72 4.62
CA GLY A 75 -0.38 -12.19 4.48
C GLY A 75 0.03 -13.12 5.63
N GLU A 76 1.02 -12.72 6.41
CA GLU A 76 1.58 -13.51 7.54
C GLU A 76 0.75 -13.38 8.85
N TRP A 77 -0.25 -12.50 8.91
CA TRP A 77 -1.13 -12.38 10.08
C TRP A 77 -1.96 -13.65 10.30
N SER A 78 -2.10 -14.07 11.57
CA SER A 78 -3.06 -15.12 11.92
C SER A 78 -4.50 -14.63 11.68
N GLU A 79 -5.41 -15.55 11.35
CA GLU A 79 -6.81 -15.22 11.06
C GLU A 79 -7.46 -14.43 12.19
N LYS A 80 -7.29 -14.90 13.43
CA LYS A 80 -7.80 -14.21 14.63
C LYS A 80 -7.26 -12.78 14.73
N LYS A 81 -5.94 -12.60 14.57
CA LYS A 81 -5.34 -11.26 14.74
C LYS A 81 -5.73 -10.33 13.60
N TRP A 82 -5.86 -10.87 12.38
CA TRP A 82 -6.35 -10.11 11.24
C TRP A 82 -7.80 -9.64 11.42
N ASP A 83 -8.66 -10.48 12.00
CA ASP A 83 -10.02 -10.09 12.33
C ASP A 83 -10.07 -8.98 13.39
N GLU A 84 -9.26 -9.07 14.44
CA GLU A 84 -9.10 -8.00 15.44
C GLU A 84 -8.67 -6.68 14.78
N ILE A 85 -7.60 -6.70 13.98
CA ILE A 85 -7.11 -5.50 13.26
C ILE A 85 -8.21 -4.90 12.39
N LYS A 86 -8.96 -5.72 11.65
CA LYS A 86 -10.07 -5.21 10.83
C LYS A 86 -11.11 -4.49 11.68
N GLN A 87 -11.58 -5.10 12.77
CA GLN A 87 -12.69 -4.57 13.55
C GLN A 87 -12.29 -3.38 14.42
N GLU A 88 -11.12 -3.43 15.03
CA GLU A 88 -10.69 -2.44 16.02
C GLU A 88 -9.97 -1.26 15.36
N GLU A 89 -9.16 -1.52 14.33
CA GLU A 89 -8.27 -0.51 13.74
C GLU A 89 -8.75 -0.04 12.36
N LEU A 90 -9.19 -0.92 11.46
CA LEU A 90 -9.51 -0.52 10.07
C LEU A 90 -10.96 -0.04 9.89
N VAL A 91 -11.94 -0.64 10.56
CA VAL A 91 -13.36 -0.26 10.47
C VAL A 91 -13.61 1.21 10.83
N PRO A 92 -12.99 1.78 11.89
CA PRO A 92 -13.13 3.21 12.20
C PRO A 92 -12.74 4.14 11.05
N TYR A 93 -11.77 3.74 10.22
CA TYR A 93 -11.28 4.52 9.08
C TYR A 93 -11.84 4.04 7.73
N ARG A 94 -12.91 3.23 7.71
CA ARG A 94 -13.38 2.51 6.51
C ARG A 94 -13.50 3.41 5.27
N GLU A 95 -14.12 4.58 5.39
CA GLU A 95 -14.32 5.48 4.25
C GLU A 95 -12.99 6.02 3.72
N LYS A 96 -12.12 6.49 4.62
CA LYS A 96 -10.80 7.02 4.28
C LYS A 96 -9.86 5.94 3.72
N LEU A 97 -9.96 4.72 4.26
CA LEU A 97 -9.24 3.54 3.77
C LEU A 97 -9.64 3.21 2.32
N ILE A 98 -10.93 3.21 2.01
CA ILE A 98 -11.40 2.97 0.64
C ILE A 98 -10.88 4.06 -0.30
N GLU A 99 -10.93 5.32 0.12
CA GLU A 99 -10.43 6.46 -0.66
C GLU A 99 -8.94 6.30 -0.99
N VAL A 100 -8.11 6.09 0.03
CA VAL A 100 -6.65 6.02 -0.15
C VAL A 100 -6.23 4.77 -0.93
N LEU A 101 -6.90 3.62 -0.77
CA LEU A 101 -6.63 2.42 -1.58
C LEU A 101 -6.91 2.63 -3.08
N ARG A 102 -7.95 3.41 -3.41
CA ARG A 102 -8.27 3.75 -4.81
C ARG A 102 -7.25 4.69 -5.42
N VAL A 103 -6.87 5.74 -4.70
CA VAL A 103 -5.89 6.72 -5.17
C VAL A 103 -4.52 6.05 -5.35
N SER A 104 -4.08 5.26 -4.36
CA SER A 104 -2.77 4.61 -4.34
C SER A 104 -2.60 3.53 -5.41
N ARG A 105 -3.70 3.02 -5.98
CA ARG A 105 -3.67 2.17 -7.17
C ARG A 105 -3.04 2.89 -8.36
N VAL A 106 -3.32 4.18 -8.50
CA VAL A 106 -2.99 4.96 -9.70
C VAL A 106 -1.74 5.79 -9.47
N MET A 107 -1.66 6.53 -8.37
CA MET A 107 -0.61 7.53 -8.17
C MET A 107 -0.34 7.83 -6.69
N SER A 108 0.79 8.51 -6.45
CA SER A 108 1.03 9.29 -5.24
C SER A 108 0.35 10.65 -5.37
N ILE A 109 -0.19 11.21 -4.30
CA ILE A 109 -0.80 12.55 -4.31
C ILE A 109 0.22 13.69 -4.18
N THR A 110 1.47 13.34 -3.87
CA THR A 110 2.59 14.27 -3.68
C THR A 110 3.91 13.52 -3.89
N ASP A 111 4.96 14.28 -4.18
CA ASP A 111 6.36 13.81 -4.19
C ASP A 111 7.08 14.11 -2.85
N GLU A 112 6.39 14.75 -1.90
CA GLU A 112 6.93 15.06 -0.57
C GLU A 112 7.07 13.78 0.28
N MET A 113 8.30 13.35 0.51
CA MET A 113 8.62 12.13 1.25
C MET A 113 8.24 12.23 2.74
N VAL A 114 7.94 11.09 3.36
CA VAL A 114 7.79 10.97 4.82
C VAL A 114 9.12 11.34 5.50
N PRO A 115 9.13 12.17 6.56
CA PRO A 115 10.35 12.55 7.28
C PRO A 115 11.15 11.34 7.78
N ALA A 116 12.48 11.43 7.72
CA ALA A 116 13.35 10.37 8.23
C ALA A 116 13.19 10.19 9.75
N GLY A 117 13.08 8.94 10.22
CA GLY A 117 12.97 8.59 11.64
C GLY A 117 11.64 7.98 12.06
N TRP A 118 10.80 7.58 11.11
CA TRP A 118 9.49 6.97 11.34
C TRP A 118 9.33 5.71 10.50
#